data_AF-A0A423X9I9-F1
#
_entry.id   AF-A0A423X9I9-F1
#
_cell.length_a   1.000
_cell.length_b   1.000
_cell.length_c   1.000
_cell.angle_alpha   90.00
_cell.angle_beta   90.00
_cell.angle_gamma   90.00
#
_symmetry.space_group_name_H-M   'P 1'
#
loop_
_entity.id
_entity.type
_entity.pdbx_description
1 polymer ?
#
loop_
_entity_poly.entity_id
_entity_poly.type
_entity_poly.pdbx_seq_one_letter_code
_entity_poly.pdbx_strand_id
1 'polypeptide(L)'
;MALNKLTSTATDENIVLLVCLLFICIEMLQGNKDVAIQHCRHGITICNNTSKGLLGWAKEALRPIFLRLATFPYFFGVEVADFPEPVGLVSDALAMGVTAEEKATAWDYLVNRAVRLVRLGLSYRQGPLQHLSMPDYLHGEKERIYESLVAWQHHYRTVRGAYSPGHKGLDSHLYDEMKCIVGKIWIGCCLHTDEMVYDEHITDFEEIIHLSDQLMHLRATESGPRPKFIFEMGFMPFLYFTVIKCRRLDLRLTALRQMPLISHEQENLFSAKILYFVGKRCIEVEHGIHLDPYQTEYAGATEAPMPPDEVRIRTVDISDETEIRKDENGLETSLRKVFIVLKPGADVPGFSEWASIGPYPGTTPKY
;
A
#
# COMPACT_ATOMS: atom_id res chain seq x y z
N MET A 1 8.82 39.04 2.78
CA MET A 1 8.39 39.45 1.42
C MET A 1 7.59 38.37 0.67
N ALA A 2 7.56 37.10 1.12
CA ALA A 2 6.80 36.02 0.47
C ALA A 2 5.32 35.92 0.92
N LEU A 3 4.95 36.32 2.14
CA LEU A 3 3.57 36.19 2.64
C LEU A 3 2.57 37.15 1.98
N ASN A 4 2.99 38.36 1.62
CA ASN A 4 2.07 39.36 1.05
C ASN A 4 1.65 39.06 -0.41
N LYS A 5 2.24 38.02 -1.04
CA LYS A 5 1.77 37.50 -2.33
C LYS A 5 0.62 36.49 -2.20
N LEU A 6 0.33 35.99 -0.99
CA LEU A 6 -0.73 35.00 -0.74
C LEU A 6 -2.12 35.64 -0.52
N THR A 7 -2.23 36.97 -0.49
CA THR A 7 -3.46 37.67 -0.06
C THR A 7 -4.05 38.60 -1.10
N SER A 8 -3.84 38.37 -2.40
CA SER A 8 -4.63 39.08 -3.41
C SER A 8 -5.95 38.35 -3.65
N THR A 9 -7.04 39.07 -3.43
CA THR A 9 -8.45 38.67 -3.41
C THR A 9 -9.01 38.14 -4.74
N ALA A 10 -8.59 36.93 -5.08
CA ALA A 10 -9.42 35.83 -5.56
C ALA A 10 -8.93 34.62 -4.76
N THR A 11 -9.80 33.75 -4.26
CA THR A 11 -9.39 32.49 -3.62
C THR A 11 -8.50 31.72 -4.58
N ASP A 12 -7.19 31.88 -4.47
CA ASP A 12 -6.22 31.18 -5.29
C ASP A 12 -6.40 29.68 -5.00
N GLU A 13 -6.95 28.96 -5.97
CA GLU A 13 -7.21 27.52 -5.87
C GLU A 13 -5.94 26.76 -5.43
N ASN A 14 -4.75 27.27 -5.79
CA ASN A 14 -3.48 26.72 -5.33
C ASN A 14 -3.27 26.84 -3.82
N ILE A 15 -3.69 27.96 -3.21
CA ILE A 15 -3.64 28.15 -1.75
C ILE A 15 -4.65 27.23 -1.08
N VAL A 16 -5.86 27.12 -1.64
CA VAL A 16 -6.88 26.20 -1.10
C VAL A 16 -6.39 24.75 -1.14
N LEU A 17 -5.74 24.34 -2.22
CA LEU A 17 -5.16 23.00 -2.37
C LEU A 17 -3.99 22.77 -1.41
N LEU A 18 -3.13 23.77 -1.18
CA LEU A 18 -2.07 23.68 -0.18
C LEU A 18 -2.64 23.55 1.24
N VAL A 19 -3.64 24.37 1.58
CA VAL A 19 -4.33 24.29 2.88
C VAL A 19 -5.00 22.93 3.04
N CYS A 20 -5.66 22.44 1.99
CA CYS A 20 -6.24 21.10 1.94
C CYS A 20 -5.20 20.03 2.23
N LEU A 21 -4.02 20.08 1.59
CA LEU A 21 -2.92 19.15 1.85
C LEU A 21 -2.44 19.19 3.31
N LEU A 22 -2.30 20.38 3.90
CA LEU A 22 -1.90 20.52 5.31
C LEU A 22 -2.93 19.90 6.26
N PHE A 23 -4.24 20.12 6.02
CA PHE A 23 -5.28 19.47 6.80
C PHE A 23 -5.24 17.96 6.65
N ILE A 24 -5.03 17.43 5.44
CA ILE A 24 -4.85 15.98 5.25
C ILE A 24 -3.72 15.46 6.16
N CYS A 25 -2.55 16.13 6.17
CA CYS A 25 -1.43 15.75 7.04
C CYS A 25 -1.80 15.80 8.53
N ILE A 26 -2.49 16.86 8.98
CA ILE A 26 -2.90 17.02 10.38
C ILE A 26 -3.86 15.92 10.80
N GLU A 27 -4.89 15.66 9.99
CA GLU A 27 -5.89 14.62 10.28
C GLU A 27 -5.26 13.22 10.25
N MET A 28 -4.30 12.97 9.34
CA MET A 28 -3.52 11.72 9.34
C MET A 28 -2.69 11.54 10.62
N LEU A 29 -2.03 12.60 11.08
CA LEU A 29 -1.26 12.59 12.33
C LEU A 29 -2.14 12.41 13.57
N GLN A 30 -3.39 12.88 13.52
CA GLN A 30 -4.38 12.69 14.58
C GLN A 30 -5.08 11.32 14.49
N GLY A 31 -4.89 10.57 13.41
CA GLY A 31 -5.59 9.31 13.15
C GLY A 31 -7.04 9.48 12.69
N ASN A 32 -7.47 10.69 12.33
CA ASN A 32 -8.83 11.01 11.88
C ASN A 32 -8.99 10.66 10.40
N LYS A 33 -9.05 9.36 10.10
CA LYS A 33 -9.07 8.83 8.73
C LYS A 33 -10.19 9.41 7.85
N ASP A 34 -11.40 9.53 8.40
CA ASP A 34 -12.58 9.97 7.63
C ASP A 34 -12.45 11.44 7.21
N VAL A 35 -11.94 12.30 8.10
CA VAL A 35 -11.71 13.72 7.83
C VAL A 35 -10.58 13.89 6.82
N ALA A 36 -9.49 13.11 6.94
CA ALA A 36 -8.40 13.10 5.96
C ALA A 36 -8.89 12.70 4.56
N ILE A 37 -9.71 11.64 4.46
CA ILE A 37 -10.33 11.19 3.21
C ILE A 37 -11.24 12.28 2.63
N GLN A 38 -12.02 12.94 3.47
CA GLN A 38 -12.91 14.02 3.04
C GLN A 38 -12.13 15.22 2.49
N HIS A 39 -11.03 15.63 3.14
CA HIS A 39 -10.14 16.65 2.58
C HIS A 39 -9.53 16.19 1.25
N CYS A 40 -9.06 14.94 1.15
CA CYS A 40 -8.54 14.40 -0.10
C CYS A 40 -9.58 14.50 -1.24
N ARG A 41 -10.84 14.11 -0.98
CA ARG A 41 -11.96 14.21 -1.92
C ARG A 41 -12.18 15.65 -2.40
N HIS A 42 -12.21 16.62 -1.49
CA HIS A 42 -12.36 18.03 -1.84
C HIS A 42 -11.21 18.53 -2.70
N GLY A 43 -9.97 18.18 -2.35
CA GLY A 43 -8.78 18.55 -3.11
C GLY A 43 -8.80 18.02 -4.54
N ILE A 44 -9.13 16.74 -4.73
CA ILE A 44 -9.27 16.15 -6.08
C ILE A 44 -10.42 16.81 -6.86
N THR A 45 -11.53 17.12 -6.20
CA THR A 45 -12.67 17.80 -6.83
C THR A 45 -12.28 19.19 -7.33
N ILE A 46 -11.50 19.95 -6.54
CA ILE A 46 -10.97 21.26 -6.97
C ILE A 46 -10.06 21.07 -8.18
N CYS A 47 -9.09 20.15 -8.11
CA CYS A 47 -8.18 19.84 -9.23
C CYS A 47 -8.93 19.48 -10.53
N ASN A 48 -10.03 18.75 -10.43
CA ASN A 48 -10.87 18.38 -11.58
C ASN A 48 -11.65 19.56 -12.17
N ASN A 49 -12.02 20.55 -11.34
CA ASN A 49 -12.84 21.68 -11.74
C ASN A 49 -12.03 22.92 -12.13
N THR A 50 -10.73 22.94 -11.84
CA THR A 50 -9.82 24.01 -12.28
C THR A 50 -9.70 24.00 -13.81
N SER A 51 -10.44 24.90 -14.47
CA SER A 51 -10.55 24.99 -15.94
C SER A 51 -9.22 25.11 -16.71
N LYS A 52 -8.13 25.55 -16.06
CA LYS A 52 -6.79 25.66 -16.67
C LYS A 52 -5.80 24.60 -16.17
N GLY A 53 -6.27 23.65 -15.36
CA GLY A 53 -5.43 22.78 -14.53
C GLY A 53 -4.61 23.56 -13.50
N LEU A 54 -3.83 22.83 -12.69
CA LEU A 54 -2.84 23.46 -11.83
C LEU A 54 -1.83 24.25 -12.67
N LEU A 55 -1.51 25.48 -12.25
CA LEU A 55 -0.57 26.38 -12.95
C LEU A 55 0.63 26.74 -12.07
N GLY A 56 1.75 27.05 -12.72
CA GLY A 56 2.98 27.49 -12.04
C GLY A 56 3.49 26.47 -11.02
N TRP A 57 3.89 26.96 -9.85
CA TRP A 57 4.48 26.15 -8.78
C TRP A 57 3.56 25.00 -8.30
N ALA A 58 2.23 25.19 -8.34
CA ALA A 58 1.28 24.18 -7.89
C ALA A 58 1.24 22.98 -8.84
N LYS A 59 1.43 23.19 -10.14
CA LYS A 59 1.52 22.11 -11.13
C LYS A 59 2.72 21.21 -10.88
N GLU A 60 3.82 21.78 -10.45
CA GLU A 60 5.06 21.05 -10.18
C GLU A 60 5.03 20.39 -8.81
N ALA A 61 4.58 21.11 -7.77
CA ALA A 61 4.63 20.65 -6.40
C ALA A 61 3.40 19.83 -5.96
N LEU A 62 2.18 20.26 -6.30
CA LEU A 62 0.94 19.67 -5.76
C LEU A 62 0.37 18.56 -6.62
N ARG A 63 0.45 18.68 -7.96
CA ARG A 63 -0.07 17.66 -8.90
C ARG A 63 0.38 16.23 -8.57
N PRO A 64 1.69 15.93 -8.42
CA PRO A 64 2.11 14.55 -8.16
C PRO A 64 1.66 14.07 -6.77
N ILE A 65 1.59 14.97 -5.78
CA ILE A 65 1.09 14.65 -4.45
C ILE A 65 -0.39 14.26 -4.50
N PHE A 66 -1.23 15.04 -5.19
CA PHE A 66 -2.65 14.74 -5.31
C PHE A 66 -2.92 13.47 -6.14
N LEU A 67 -2.12 13.19 -7.17
CA LEU A 67 -2.22 11.92 -7.90
C LEU A 67 -1.98 10.70 -7.01
N ARG A 68 -0.94 10.75 -6.16
CA ARG A 68 -0.66 9.69 -5.17
C ARG A 68 -1.77 9.62 -4.12
N LEU A 69 -2.20 10.76 -3.58
CA LEU A 69 -3.27 10.81 -2.58
C LEU A 69 -4.60 10.26 -3.10
N ALA A 70 -4.89 10.41 -4.38
CA ALA A 70 -6.12 9.87 -4.97
C ALA A 70 -6.20 8.33 -4.92
N THR A 71 -5.12 7.62 -4.56
CA THR A 71 -5.11 6.17 -4.36
C THR A 71 -5.37 5.75 -2.91
N PHE A 72 -5.07 6.62 -1.96
CA PHE A 72 -5.03 6.27 -0.55
C PHE A 72 -6.41 5.91 0.05
N PRO A 73 -7.52 6.62 -0.25
CA PRO A 73 -8.83 6.34 0.36
C PRO A 73 -9.32 4.90 0.14
N TYR A 74 -8.93 4.31 -0.99
CA TYR A 74 -9.22 2.92 -1.36
C TYR A 74 -8.64 1.88 -0.41
N PHE A 75 -7.64 2.22 0.40
CA PHE A 75 -7.08 1.32 1.41
C PHE A 75 -7.85 1.36 2.74
N PHE A 76 -8.80 2.28 2.87
CA PHE A 76 -9.57 2.52 4.09
C PHE A 76 -11.08 2.42 3.84
N GLY A 77 -11.47 1.51 2.94
CA GLY A 77 -12.88 1.10 2.74
C GLY A 77 -13.70 2.00 1.82
N VAL A 78 -13.10 2.97 1.13
CA VAL A 78 -13.83 3.81 0.16
C VAL A 78 -14.03 3.05 -1.15
N GLU A 79 -15.29 2.97 -1.62
CA GLU A 79 -15.63 2.38 -2.91
C GLU A 79 -15.17 3.25 -4.09
N VAL A 80 -14.88 2.60 -5.22
CA VAL A 80 -14.42 3.29 -6.45
C VAL A 80 -15.47 4.27 -6.98
N ALA A 81 -16.75 3.91 -6.89
CA ALA A 81 -17.86 4.76 -7.29
C ALA A 81 -17.99 6.01 -6.42
N ASP A 82 -17.51 5.93 -5.17
CA ASP A 82 -17.66 7.00 -4.21
C ASP A 82 -16.52 8.00 -4.26
N PHE A 83 -15.36 7.71 -4.87
CA PHE A 83 -14.22 8.64 -4.87
C PHE A 83 -13.90 9.20 -6.28
N PRO A 84 -13.70 10.52 -6.42
CA PRO A 84 -13.44 11.14 -7.72
C PRO A 84 -12.12 10.66 -8.32
N GLU A 85 -12.13 10.35 -9.61
CA GLU A 85 -10.91 10.10 -10.37
C GLU A 85 -10.15 11.41 -10.60
N PRO A 86 -8.81 11.45 -10.47
CA PRO A 86 -8.03 12.68 -10.61
C PRO A 86 -7.81 13.09 -12.10
N VAL A 87 -8.87 13.09 -12.91
CA VAL A 87 -8.79 13.36 -14.36
C VAL A 87 -8.30 14.77 -14.69
N GLY A 88 -8.56 15.77 -13.84
CA GLY A 88 -8.06 17.14 -14.06
C GLY A 88 -6.56 17.30 -13.82
N LEU A 89 -5.88 16.27 -13.32
CA LEU A 89 -4.43 16.26 -13.11
C LEU A 89 -3.64 15.65 -14.27
N VAL A 90 -4.34 15.11 -15.29
CA VAL A 90 -3.73 14.42 -16.43
C VAL A 90 -4.25 14.97 -17.76
N SER A 91 -3.34 15.27 -18.68
CA SER A 91 -3.68 15.80 -20.01
C SER A 91 -3.92 14.70 -21.05
N ASP A 92 -3.22 13.56 -20.93
CA ASP A 92 -3.41 12.36 -21.74
C ASP A 92 -3.15 11.11 -20.91
N ALA A 93 -4.23 10.45 -20.50
CA ALA A 93 -4.25 9.25 -19.67
C ALA A 93 -3.64 7.99 -20.33
N LEU A 94 -3.40 8.03 -21.65
CA LEU A 94 -3.08 6.86 -22.48
C LEU A 94 -1.92 7.09 -23.46
N ALA A 95 -1.26 8.25 -23.46
CA ALA A 95 -0.12 8.50 -24.33
C ALA A 95 1.05 7.57 -24.00
N MET A 96 1.42 6.70 -24.95
CA MET A 96 2.62 5.86 -24.88
C MET A 96 3.92 6.65 -25.14
N GLY A 97 3.81 7.87 -25.70
CA GLY A 97 4.93 8.77 -25.98
C GLY A 97 5.00 9.86 -24.93
N VAL A 98 5.61 9.55 -23.78
CA VAL A 98 5.67 10.46 -22.63
C VAL A 98 7.04 11.11 -22.57
N THR A 99 7.11 12.44 -22.44
CA THR A 99 8.39 13.14 -22.17
C THR A 99 8.94 12.75 -20.79
N ALA A 100 10.23 13.01 -20.53
CA ALA A 100 10.83 12.71 -19.23
C ALA A 100 10.13 13.41 -18.05
N GLU A 101 9.55 14.59 -18.27
CA GLU A 101 8.80 15.34 -17.25
C GLU A 101 7.39 14.76 -17.02
N GLU A 102 6.73 14.33 -18.09
CA GLU A 102 5.41 13.68 -18.00
C GLU A 102 5.52 12.27 -17.43
N LYS A 103 6.72 11.67 -17.43
CA LYS A 103 6.97 10.30 -16.97
C LYS A 103 6.51 10.07 -15.54
N ALA A 104 6.83 10.97 -14.61
CA ALA A 104 6.40 10.86 -13.22
C ALA A 104 4.87 10.96 -13.09
N THR A 105 4.24 11.85 -13.86
CA THR A 105 2.78 12.02 -13.88
C THR A 105 2.09 10.77 -14.45
N ALA A 106 2.63 10.21 -15.53
CA ALA A 106 2.12 8.99 -16.16
C ALA A 106 2.26 7.78 -15.23
N TRP A 107 3.37 7.67 -14.50
CA TRP A 107 3.56 6.64 -13.49
C TRP A 107 2.54 6.75 -12.36
N ASP A 108 2.42 7.92 -11.72
CA ASP A 108 1.48 8.13 -10.61
C ASP A 108 0.03 7.88 -11.05
N TYR A 109 -0.33 8.23 -12.28
CA TYR A 109 -1.67 7.96 -12.82
C TYR A 109 -1.89 6.49 -13.19
N LEU A 110 -0.89 5.79 -13.73
CA LEU A 110 -0.95 4.34 -13.96
C LEU A 110 -1.21 3.59 -12.64
N VAL A 111 -0.51 3.97 -11.57
CA VAL A 111 -0.74 3.45 -10.22
C VAL A 111 -2.18 3.73 -9.79
N ASN A 112 -2.70 4.93 -10.04
CA ASN A 112 -4.09 5.27 -9.70
C ASN A 112 -5.11 4.35 -10.40
N ARG A 113 -4.95 4.16 -11.71
CA ARG A 113 -5.79 3.25 -12.49
C ARG A 113 -5.69 1.81 -12.00
N ALA A 114 -4.47 1.37 -11.67
CA ALA A 114 -4.25 0.03 -11.13
C ALA A 114 -5.00 -0.18 -9.81
N VAL A 115 -4.83 0.73 -8.84
CA VAL A 115 -5.53 0.64 -7.55
C VAL A 115 -7.05 0.70 -7.73
N ARG A 116 -7.57 1.59 -8.59
CA ARG A 116 -9.01 1.69 -8.88
C ARG A 116 -9.55 0.40 -9.48
N LEU A 117 -8.88 -0.20 -10.46
CA LEU A 117 -9.33 -1.48 -11.04
C LEU A 117 -9.29 -2.61 -10.01
N VAL A 118 -8.23 -2.67 -9.19
CA VAL A 118 -8.10 -3.69 -8.12
C VAL A 118 -9.24 -3.58 -7.11
N ARG A 119 -9.60 -2.37 -6.69
CA ARG A 119 -10.73 -2.16 -5.78
C ARG A 119 -12.07 -2.41 -6.42
N LEU A 120 -12.24 -2.06 -7.69
CA LEU A 120 -13.46 -2.40 -8.41
C LEU A 120 -13.62 -3.92 -8.50
N GLY A 121 -12.55 -4.65 -8.83
CA GLY A 121 -12.50 -6.11 -8.79
C GLY A 121 -12.85 -6.67 -7.42
N LEU A 122 -12.31 -6.11 -6.33
CA LEU A 122 -12.67 -6.50 -4.97
C LEU A 122 -14.17 -6.28 -4.69
N SER A 123 -14.74 -5.16 -5.12
CA SER A 123 -16.16 -4.83 -4.96
C SER A 123 -17.07 -5.86 -5.64
N TYR A 124 -16.69 -6.33 -6.85
CA TYR A 124 -17.39 -7.43 -7.55
C TYR A 124 -17.18 -8.81 -6.93
N ARG A 125 -16.07 -9.04 -6.22
CA ARG A 125 -15.80 -10.36 -5.61
C ARG A 125 -16.43 -10.51 -4.23
N GLN A 126 -16.46 -9.44 -3.44
CA GLN A 126 -16.71 -9.49 -2.00
C GLN A 126 -17.45 -8.26 -1.45
N GLY A 127 -17.67 -7.24 -2.28
CA GLY A 127 -18.24 -5.96 -1.85
C GLY A 127 -19.66 -5.73 -2.36
N PRO A 128 -20.11 -4.46 -2.42
CA PRO A 128 -21.46 -4.10 -2.82
C PRO A 128 -21.89 -4.61 -4.21
N LEU A 129 -20.94 -4.90 -5.10
CA LEU A 129 -21.20 -5.37 -6.46
C LEU A 129 -21.18 -6.89 -6.61
N GLN A 130 -21.04 -7.66 -5.52
CA GLN A 130 -20.91 -9.12 -5.55
C GLN A 130 -22.08 -9.87 -6.22
N HIS A 131 -23.25 -9.23 -6.32
CA HIS A 131 -24.44 -9.81 -6.94
C HIS A 131 -24.56 -9.50 -8.44
N LEU A 132 -23.63 -8.70 -8.98
CA LEU A 132 -23.61 -8.31 -10.38
C LEU A 132 -22.57 -9.13 -11.14
N SER A 133 -22.84 -9.38 -12.42
CA SER A 133 -21.85 -9.97 -13.31
C SER A 133 -20.73 -8.98 -13.59
N MET A 134 -19.49 -9.46 -13.49
CA MET A 134 -18.31 -8.66 -13.80
C MET A 134 -18.32 -8.26 -15.29
N PRO A 135 -18.24 -6.96 -15.62
CA PRO A 135 -18.27 -6.53 -17.02
C PRO A 135 -17.01 -6.94 -17.82
N ASP A 136 -17.21 -7.39 -19.06
CA ASP A 136 -16.13 -7.87 -19.94
C ASP A 136 -15.03 -6.84 -20.19
N TYR A 137 -15.37 -5.54 -20.22
CA TYR A 137 -14.39 -4.48 -20.47
C TYR A 137 -13.28 -4.42 -19.40
N LEU A 138 -13.55 -4.93 -18.18
CA LEU A 138 -12.57 -4.96 -17.11
C LEU A 138 -11.38 -5.87 -17.44
N HIS A 139 -11.58 -6.94 -18.20
CA HIS A 139 -10.49 -7.80 -18.66
C HIS A 139 -9.56 -7.05 -19.63
N GLY A 140 -10.12 -6.26 -20.55
CA GLY A 140 -9.33 -5.44 -21.48
C GLY A 140 -8.62 -4.26 -20.80
N GLU A 141 -9.17 -3.71 -19.73
CA GLU A 141 -8.49 -2.72 -18.87
C GLU A 141 -7.37 -3.37 -18.04
N LYS A 142 -7.62 -4.56 -17.47
CA LYS A 142 -6.64 -5.37 -16.74
C LYS A 142 -5.39 -5.61 -17.57
N GLU A 143 -5.56 -6.08 -18.80
CA GLU A 143 -4.43 -6.40 -19.69
C GLU A 143 -3.58 -5.17 -20.02
N ARG A 144 -4.22 -4.06 -20.41
CA ARG A 144 -3.51 -2.81 -20.72
C ARG A 144 -2.69 -2.27 -19.55
N ILE A 145 -3.26 -2.32 -18.34
CA ILE A 145 -2.56 -1.88 -17.13
C ILE A 145 -1.41 -2.84 -16.82
N TYR A 146 -1.64 -4.16 -16.95
CA TYR A 146 -0.62 -5.17 -16.70
C TYR A 146 0.59 -5.03 -17.65
N GLU A 147 0.35 -4.92 -18.96
CA GLU A 147 1.40 -4.69 -19.97
C GLU A 147 2.20 -3.42 -19.68
N SER A 148 1.51 -2.35 -19.29
CA SER A 148 2.16 -1.10 -18.90
C SER A 148 3.08 -1.33 -17.69
N LEU A 149 2.59 -1.96 -16.63
CA LEU A 149 3.37 -2.25 -15.43
C LEU A 149 4.59 -3.14 -15.72
N VAL A 150 4.48 -4.10 -16.65
CA VAL A 150 5.62 -4.91 -17.12
C VAL A 150 6.67 -4.03 -17.79
N ALA A 151 6.28 -3.12 -18.68
CA ALA A 151 7.20 -2.21 -19.35
C ALA A 151 7.90 -1.27 -18.35
N TRP A 152 7.16 -0.75 -17.37
CA TRP A 152 7.73 0.08 -16.30
C TRP A 152 8.68 -0.71 -15.39
N GLN A 153 8.32 -1.94 -15.00
CA GLN A 153 9.22 -2.80 -14.22
C GLN A 153 10.53 -3.02 -14.96
N HIS A 154 10.47 -3.36 -16.26
CA HIS A 154 11.66 -3.54 -17.08
C HIS A 154 12.51 -2.26 -17.11
N HIS A 155 11.88 -1.10 -17.29
CA HIS A 155 12.58 0.18 -17.26
C HIS A 155 13.32 0.41 -15.93
N TYR A 156 12.64 0.27 -14.79
CA TYR A 156 13.24 0.50 -13.48
C TYR A 156 14.36 -0.50 -13.18
N ARG A 157 14.18 -1.77 -13.56
CA ARG A 157 15.21 -2.80 -13.44
C ARG A 157 16.45 -2.47 -14.26
N THR A 158 16.29 -2.03 -15.51
CA THR A 158 17.42 -1.63 -16.37
C THR A 158 18.17 -0.45 -15.78
N VAL A 159 17.45 0.56 -15.28
CA VAL A 159 18.07 1.72 -14.64
C VAL A 159 18.81 1.32 -13.36
N ARG A 160 18.20 0.48 -12.51
CA ARG A 160 18.84 -0.08 -11.31
C ARG A 160 20.12 -0.82 -11.65
N GLY A 161 20.10 -1.67 -12.68
CA GLY A 161 21.27 -2.45 -13.11
C GLY A 161 22.45 -1.59 -13.60
N ALA A 162 22.21 -0.33 -13.96
CA ALA A 162 23.25 0.62 -14.33
C ALA A 162 23.89 1.35 -13.13
N TYR A 163 23.32 1.23 -11.93
CA TYR A 163 23.80 1.94 -10.75
C TYR A 163 24.85 1.17 -9.96
N SER A 164 25.86 1.89 -9.47
CA SER A 164 26.80 1.35 -8.49
C SER A 164 26.12 1.19 -7.12
N PRO A 165 26.57 0.23 -6.28
CA PRO A 165 26.15 0.15 -4.89
C PRO A 165 26.34 1.51 -4.19
N GLY A 166 25.26 2.08 -3.63
CA GLY A 166 25.29 3.39 -2.96
C GLY A 166 24.99 4.61 -3.85
N HIS A 167 24.54 4.43 -5.09
CA HIS A 167 24.08 5.57 -5.91
C HIS A 167 22.95 6.34 -5.20
N LYS A 168 23.08 7.68 -5.13
CA LYS A 168 22.04 8.57 -4.62
C LYS A 168 20.73 8.41 -5.41
N GLY A 169 19.63 8.06 -4.74
CA GLY A 169 18.34 7.84 -5.39
C GLY A 169 18.03 6.39 -5.75
N LEU A 170 18.96 5.45 -5.49
CA LEU A 170 18.71 4.01 -5.70
C LEU A 170 17.50 3.51 -4.88
N ASP A 171 17.28 4.05 -3.69
CA ASP A 171 16.10 3.80 -2.86
C ASP A 171 14.78 4.11 -3.57
N SER A 172 14.71 5.24 -4.28
CA SER A 172 13.54 5.63 -5.07
C SER A 172 13.29 4.66 -6.23
N HIS A 173 14.35 4.16 -6.86
CA HIS A 173 14.23 3.14 -7.91
C HIS A 173 13.82 1.77 -7.38
N LEU A 174 14.33 1.36 -6.22
CA LEU A 174 13.87 0.14 -5.52
C LEU A 174 12.38 0.25 -5.17
N TYR A 175 11.95 1.41 -4.68
CA TYR A 175 10.55 1.69 -4.36
C TYR A 175 9.65 1.51 -5.60
N ASP A 176 10.00 2.16 -6.70
CA ASP A 176 9.21 2.09 -7.93
C ASP A 176 9.22 0.68 -8.57
N GLU A 177 10.32 -0.06 -8.50
CA GLU A 177 10.37 -1.45 -8.97
C GLU A 177 9.51 -2.38 -8.11
N MET A 178 9.59 -2.28 -6.77
CA MET A 178 8.71 -3.03 -5.85
C MET A 178 7.24 -2.69 -6.10
N LYS A 179 6.93 -1.41 -6.32
CA LYS A 179 5.58 -0.94 -6.64
C LYS A 179 5.07 -1.48 -7.98
N CYS A 180 5.94 -1.58 -9.00
CA CYS A 180 5.59 -2.25 -10.26
C CYS A 180 5.27 -3.73 -10.03
N ILE A 181 6.10 -4.45 -9.28
CA ILE A 181 5.91 -5.88 -9.00
C ILE A 181 4.59 -6.11 -8.27
N VAL A 182 4.36 -5.38 -7.17
CA VAL A 182 3.10 -5.48 -6.41
C VAL A 182 1.91 -5.11 -7.29
N GLY A 183 2.01 -4.05 -8.08
CA GLY A 183 0.98 -3.64 -9.03
C GLY A 183 0.65 -4.74 -10.04
N LYS A 184 1.66 -5.40 -10.62
CA LYS A 184 1.48 -6.52 -11.56
C LYS A 184 0.75 -7.67 -10.90
N ILE A 185 1.17 -8.11 -9.71
CA ILE A 185 0.53 -9.20 -8.98
C ILE A 185 -0.94 -8.83 -8.69
N TRP A 186 -1.17 -7.62 -8.17
CA TRP A 186 -2.51 -7.10 -7.89
C TRP A 186 -3.42 -7.12 -9.12
N ILE A 187 -2.95 -6.59 -10.25
CA ILE A 187 -3.73 -6.53 -11.49
C ILE A 187 -3.90 -7.92 -12.11
N GLY A 188 -2.88 -8.78 -12.02
CA GLY A 188 -2.94 -10.17 -12.44
C GLY A 188 -4.12 -10.89 -11.78
N CYS A 189 -4.26 -10.69 -10.46
CA CYS A 189 -5.18 -11.43 -9.60
C CYS A 189 -6.54 -10.76 -9.35
N CYS A 190 -6.72 -9.47 -9.67
CA CYS A 190 -7.85 -8.68 -9.12
C CYS A 190 -9.26 -9.15 -9.55
N LEU A 191 -9.36 -9.88 -10.66
CA LEU A 191 -10.63 -10.41 -11.17
C LEU A 191 -10.85 -11.89 -10.81
N HIS A 192 -9.88 -12.55 -10.18
CA HIS A 192 -9.98 -13.95 -9.77
C HIS A 192 -10.60 -14.07 -8.37
N THR A 193 -11.56 -14.98 -8.21
CA THR A 193 -12.19 -15.27 -6.90
C THR A 193 -11.34 -16.18 -6.02
N ASP A 194 -10.52 -17.01 -6.63
CA ASP A 194 -9.62 -17.96 -5.96
C ASP A 194 -8.31 -17.26 -5.55
N GLU A 195 -7.81 -17.53 -4.34
CA GLU A 195 -6.53 -17.00 -3.85
C GLU A 195 -5.33 -17.86 -4.29
N MET A 196 -5.56 -19.03 -4.88
CA MET A 196 -4.48 -19.86 -5.46
C MET A 196 -3.73 -19.15 -6.59
N VAL A 197 -4.37 -18.20 -7.27
CA VAL A 197 -3.75 -17.42 -8.36
C VAL A 197 -2.48 -16.66 -7.93
N TYR A 198 -2.35 -16.30 -6.64
CA TYR A 198 -1.14 -15.65 -6.13
C TYR A 198 0.09 -16.57 -6.16
N ASP A 199 -0.09 -17.89 -6.21
CA ASP A 199 1.01 -18.87 -6.26
C ASP A 199 1.74 -18.85 -7.61
N GLU A 200 1.10 -18.32 -8.67
CA GLU A 200 1.76 -18.12 -9.97
C GLU A 200 2.84 -17.02 -9.90
N HIS A 201 2.85 -16.22 -8.83
CA HIS A 201 3.72 -15.07 -8.64
C HIS A 201 4.83 -15.28 -7.60
N ILE A 202 5.17 -16.51 -7.24
CA ILE A 202 6.25 -16.76 -6.25
C ILE A 202 7.58 -16.11 -6.66
N THR A 203 7.94 -16.14 -7.94
CA THR A 203 9.18 -15.50 -8.43
C THR A 203 9.14 -13.97 -8.33
N ASP A 204 7.97 -13.36 -8.52
CA ASP A 204 7.76 -11.93 -8.29
C ASP A 204 7.90 -11.60 -6.78
N PHE A 205 7.39 -12.45 -5.88
CA PHE A 205 7.57 -12.28 -4.43
C PHE A 205 9.03 -12.45 -4.00
N GLU A 206 9.78 -13.37 -4.60
CA GLU A 206 11.22 -13.54 -4.38
C GLU A 206 11.99 -12.27 -4.76
N GLU A 207 11.63 -11.65 -5.89
CA GLU A 207 12.23 -10.37 -6.30
C GLU A 207 11.90 -9.25 -5.31
N ILE A 208 10.68 -9.19 -4.76
CA ILE A 208 10.35 -8.21 -3.70
C ILE A 208 11.28 -8.38 -2.49
N ILE A 209 11.54 -9.61 -2.05
CA ILE A 209 12.47 -9.90 -0.95
C ILE A 209 13.91 -9.50 -1.31
N HIS A 210 14.33 -9.78 -2.55
CA HIS A 210 15.66 -9.39 -3.02
C HIS A 210 15.85 -7.86 -3.07
N LEU A 211 14.82 -7.11 -3.46
CA LEU A 211 14.83 -5.64 -3.47
C LEU A 211 14.82 -5.07 -2.05
N SER A 212 14.09 -5.68 -1.11
CA SER A 212 14.11 -5.26 0.29
C SER A 212 15.45 -5.54 0.97
N ASP A 213 16.14 -6.63 0.62
CA ASP A 213 17.52 -6.90 1.09
C ASP A 213 18.48 -5.80 0.64
N GLN A 214 18.43 -5.41 -0.64
CA GLN A 214 19.22 -4.27 -1.14
C GLN A 214 18.90 -2.97 -0.40
N LEU A 215 17.62 -2.70 -0.12
CA LEU A 215 17.21 -1.53 0.65
C LEU A 215 17.75 -1.56 2.08
N MET A 216 17.74 -2.71 2.74
CA MET A 216 18.31 -2.85 4.09
C MET A 216 19.81 -2.54 4.10
N HIS A 217 20.56 -3.01 3.09
CA HIS A 217 21.97 -2.67 2.96
C HIS A 217 22.21 -1.17 2.78
N LEU A 218 21.37 -0.49 1.98
CA LEU A 218 21.45 0.97 1.83
C LEU A 218 21.18 1.69 3.17
N ARG A 219 20.12 1.29 3.87
CA ARG A 219 19.73 1.90 5.15
C ARG A 219 20.72 1.62 6.28
N ALA A 220 21.44 0.51 6.24
CA ALA A 220 22.51 0.24 7.21
C ALA A 220 23.63 1.29 7.16
N THR A 221 23.77 2.02 6.04
CA THR A 221 24.74 3.12 5.89
C THR A 221 24.18 4.49 6.29
N GLU A 222 22.88 4.60 6.51
CA GLU A 222 22.25 5.86 6.93
C GLU A 222 22.64 6.20 8.37
N SER A 223 22.92 7.47 8.61
CA SER A 223 23.23 7.99 9.94
C SER A 223 22.08 8.89 10.41
N GLY A 224 21.71 8.73 11.67
CA GLY A 224 20.68 9.56 12.31
C GLY A 224 19.34 8.84 12.56
N PRO A 225 18.45 9.47 13.33
CA PRO A 225 17.15 8.90 13.63
C PRO A 225 16.26 8.91 12.40
N ARG A 226 15.60 7.78 12.12
CA ARG A 226 14.54 7.71 11.11
C ARG A 226 13.34 8.56 11.56
N PRO A 227 12.70 9.33 10.68
CA PRO A 227 11.46 10.01 11.03
C PRO A 227 10.40 8.96 11.40
N LYS A 228 9.65 9.22 12.47
CA LYS A 228 8.59 8.31 12.93
C LYS A 228 7.41 8.29 11.97
N PHE A 229 7.12 9.42 11.34
CA PHE A 229 6.02 9.60 10.40
C PHE A 229 6.55 10.00 9.02
N ILE A 230 6.01 9.38 7.98
CA ILE A 230 6.09 9.89 6.61
C ILE A 230 4.68 10.01 6.02
N PHE A 231 4.48 11.03 5.19
CA PHE A 231 3.19 11.29 4.54
C PHE A 231 2.88 10.29 3.43
N GLU A 232 3.90 9.90 2.67
CA GLU A 232 3.78 8.94 1.58
C GLU A 232 3.58 7.50 2.11
N MET A 233 3.02 6.64 1.27
CA MET A 233 3.12 5.20 1.51
C MET A 233 4.58 4.79 1.32
N GLY A 234 5.27 4.39 2.39
CA GLY A 234 6.65 3.92 2.31
C GLY A 234 6.71 2.47 1.81
N PHE A 235 7.75 1.74 2.22
CA PHE A 235 7.98 0.37 1.75
C PHE A 235 7.17 -0.68 2.50
N MET A 236 6.61 -0.33 3.66
CA MET A 236 5.92 -1.27 4.52
C MET A 236 4.72 -1.94 3.83
N PRO A 237 3.86 -1.25 3.05
CA PRO A 237 2.75 -1.89 2.37
C PRO A 237 3.17 -3.00 1.39
N PHE A 238 4.36 -2.90 0.78
CA PHE A 238 4.85 -3.94 -0.14
C PHE A 238 5.23 -5.21 0.60
N LEU A 239 5.92 -5.08 1.75
CA LEU A 239 6.23 -6.24 2.58
C LEU A 239 4.98 -6.82 3.25
N TYR A 240 4.09 -5.97 3.75
CA TYR A 240 2.82 -6.42 4.30
C TYR A 240 2.00 -7.18 3.25
N PHE A 241 1.98 -6.70 2.01
CA PHE A 241 1.35 -7.41 0.89
C PHE A 241 1.98 -8.80 0.68
N THR A 242 3.31 -8.91 0.67
CA THR A 242 4.00 -10.21 0.62
C THR A 242 3.58 -11.10 1.79
N VAL A 243 3.53 -10.56 3.02
CA VAL A 243 3.10 -11.30 4.21
C VAL A 243 1.67 -11.83 4.07
N ILE A 244 0.74 -11.06 3.52
CA ILE A 244 -0.68 -11.47 3.49
C ILE A 244 -1.10 -12.20 2.21
N LYS A 245 -0.35 -12.12 1.09
CA LYS A 245 -0.70 -12.75 -0.20
C LYS A 245 0.26 -13.80 -0.72
N CYS A 246 1.54 -13.78 -0.35
CA CYS A 246 2.42 -14.91 -0.64
C CYS A 246 2.04 -16.09 0.26
N ARG A 247 2.17 -17.33 -0.22
CA ARG A 247 1.87 -18.56 0.53
C ARG A 247 3.08 -19.47 0.77
N ARG A 248 4.27 -19.08 0.29
CA ARG A 248 5.56 -19.66 0.71
C ARG A 248 5.97 -19.10 2.07
N LEU A 249 6.05 -19.96 3.08
CA LEU A 249 6.23 -19.55 4.47
C LEU A 249 7.56 -18.81 4.70
N ASP A 250 8.65 -19.26 4.11
CA ASP A 250 9.98 -18.63 4.20
C ASP A 250 9.99 -17.18 3.68
N LEU A 251 9.33 -16.89 2.56
CA LEU A 251 9.23 -15.54 2.01
C LEU A 251 8.39 -14.63 2.91
N ARG A 252 7.28 -15.16 3.45
CA ARG A 252 6.41 -14.40 4.38
C ARG A 252 7.13 -14.06 5.68
N LEU A 253 7.84 -15.02 6.27
CA LEU A 253 8.61 -14.78 7.48
C LEU A 253 9.76 -13.81 7.23
N THR A 254 10.38 -13.86 6.05
CA THR A 254 11.42 -12.90 5.67
C THR A 254 10.86 -11.49 5.51
N ALA A 255 9.74 -11.31 4.78
CA ALA A 255 9.07 -10.02 4.69
C ALA A 255 8.66 -9.49 6.07
N LEU A 256 8.08 -10.34 6.93
CA LEU A 256 7.67 -9.96 8.29
C LEU A 256 8.87 -9.45 9.11
N ARG A 257 10.02 -10.14 9.06
CA ARG A 257 11.26 -9.70 9.74
C ARG A 257 11.83 -8.39 9.21
N GLN A 258 11.70 -8.15 7.91
CA GLN A 258 12.22 -6.95 7.28
C GLN A 258 11.35 -5.71 7.55
N MET A 259 10.06 -5.87 7.85
CA MET A 259 9.13 -4.76 8.10
C MET A 259 9.68 -3.76 9.15
N PRO A 260 10.11 -4.14 10.36
CA PRO A 260 10.71 -3.20 11.33
C PRO A 260 12.01 -2.53 10.87
N LEU A 261 12.74 -3.17 9.98
CA LEU A 261 14.04 -2.70 9.50
C LEU A 261 13.88 -1.65 8.39
N ILE A 262 12.83 -1.76 7.56
CA ILE A 262 12.61 -0.85 6.42
C ILE A 262 11.39 0.07 6.56
N SER A 263 10.52 -0.13 7.54
CA SER A 263 9.36 0.76 7.72
C SER A 263 9.69 2.01 8.52
N HIS A 264 8.86 3.04 8.39
CA HIS A 264 8.69 4.04 9.45
C HIS A 264 7.70 3.53 10.50
N GLU A 265 7.59 4.19 11.66
CA GLU A 265 6.59 3.80 12.68
C GLU A 265 5.16 3.98 12.13
N GLN A 266 4.98 5.07 11.38
CA GLN A 266 3.74 5.45 10.72
C GLN A 266 4.03 5.87 9.27
N GLU A 267 3.40 5.20 8.31
CA GLU A 267 3.47 5.51 6.88
C GLU A 267 2.08 5.88 6.39
N ASN A 268 1.83 7.16 6.14
CA ASN A 268 0.47 7.66 5.91
C ASN A 268 -0.44 7.29 7.11
N LEU A 269 -1.62 6.69 6.92
CA LEU A 269 -2.44 6.14 8.02
C LEU A 269 -2.02 4.74 8.47
N PHE A 270 -1.02 4.13 7.85
CA PHE A 270 -0.62 2.78 8.22
C PHE A 270 0.34 2.78 9.41
N SER A 271 -0.08 2.12 10.48
CA SER A 271 0.78 1.81 11.62
C SER A 271 1.56 0.53 11.34
N ALA A 272 2.89 0.63 11.23
CA ALA A 272 3.75 -0.52 10.98
C ALA A 272 3.63 -1.57 12.09
N LYS A 273 3.45 -1.12 13.34
CA LYS A 273 3.18 -1.97 14.51
C LYS A 273 1.92 -2.81 14.31
N ILE A 274 0.79 -2.19 13.97
CA ILE A 274 -0.48 -2.90 13.81
C ILE A 274 -0.37 -3.90 12.67
N LEU A 275 0.13 -3.48 11.52
CA LEU A 275 0.23 -4.35 10.34
C LEU A 275 1.20 -5.50 10.53
N TYR A 276 2.29 -5.32 11.29
CA TYR A 276 3.18 -6.41 11.66
C TYR A 276 2.45 -7.51 12.45
N PHE A 277 1.73 -7.15 13.52
CA PHE A 277 1.05 -8.15 14.36
C PHE A 277 -0.12 -8.81 13.64
N VAL A 278 -0.87 -8.04 12.83
CA VAL A 278 -1.94 -8.60 12.00
C VAL A 278 -1.36 -9.51 10.91
N GLY A 279 -0.26 -9.12 10.26
CA GLY A 279 0.43 -9.93 9.26
C GLY A 279 0.98 -11.23 9.85
N LYS A 280 1.63 -11.17 11.02
CA LYS A 280 2.02 -12.35 11.80
C LYS A 280 0.83 -13.27 12.02
N ARG A 281 -0.30 -12.72 12.46
CA ARG A 281 -1.50 -13.50 12.72
C ARG A 281 -2.05 -14.17 11.47
N CYS A 282 -1.97 -13.51 10.31
CA CYS A 282 -2.33 -14.12 9.03
C CYS A 282 -1.48 -15.37 8.73
N ILE A 283 -0.18 -15.31 8.98
CA ILE A 283 0.72 -16.46 8.79
C ILE A 283 0.29 -17.62 9.71
N GLU A 284 0.06 -17.33 10.99
CA GLU A 284 -0.33 -18.35 11.98
C GLU A 284 -1.64 -19.04 11.62
N VAL A 285 -2.65 -18.28 11.20
CA VAL A 285 -3.96 -18.81 10.80
C VAL A 285 -3.83 -19.74 9.59
N GLU A 286 -3.14 -19.31 8.53
CA GLU A 286 -3.09 -20.08 7.30
C GLU A 286 -2.16 -21.30 7.38
N HIS A 287 -1.04 -21.20 8.09
CA HIS A 287 -0.09 -22.30 8.22
C HIS A 287 -0.34 -23.19 9.45
N GLY A 288 -1.25 -22.80 10.35
CA GLY A 288 -1.53 -23.56 11.58
C GLY A 288 -0.33 -23.62 12.54
N ILE A 289 0.45 -22.54 12.60
CA ILE A 289 1.66 -22.42 13.42
C ILE A 289 1.51 -21.35 14.50
N HIS A 290 2.46 -21.31 15.43
CA HIS A 290 2.59 -20.23 16.41
C HIS A 290 3.97 -19.58 16.27
N LEU A 291 4.00 -18.25 16.17
CA LEU A 291 5.22 -17.48 15.99
C LEU A 291 5.54 -16.67 17.24
N ASP A 292 6.80 -16.63 17.65
CA ASP A 292 7.30 -15.60 18.55
C ASP A 292 7.45 -14.29 17.76
N PRO A 293 6.78 -13.19 18.13
CA PRO A 293 6.91 -11.90 17.44
C PRO A 293 8.32 -11.29 17.51
N TYR A 294 9.22 -11.79 18.35
CA TYR A 294 10.59 -11.31 18.48
C TYR A 294 11.63 -12.30 17.94
N GLN A 295 11.20 -13.51 17.58
CA GLN A 295 12.00 -14.57 16.98
C GLN A 295 11.16 -15.32 15.94
N THR A 296 10.83 -14.67 14.83
CA THR A 296 9.94 -15.23 13.80
C THR A 296 10.65 -16.26 12.90
N GLU A 297 11.69 -16.93 13.40
CA GLU A 297 12.28 -18.09 12.73
C GLU A 297 11.39 -19.30 12.93
N TYR A 298 11.23 -20.09 11.87
CA TYR A 298 10.46 -21.33 11.92
C TYR A 298 11.23 -22.43 11.22
N ALA A 299 11.57 -23.49 11.95
CA ALA A 299 12.29 -24.63 11.38
C ALA A 299 11.42 -25.32 10.32
N GLY A 300 11.99 -25.56 9.14
CA GLY A 300 11.27 -26.16 8.02
C GLY A 300 10.42 -25.17 7.20
N ALA A 301 10.63 -23.86 7.33
CA ALA A 301 9.83 -22.86 6.61
C ALA A 301 9.93 -22.98 5.08
N THR A 302 11.08 -23.39 4.56
CA THR A 302 11.31 -23.56 3.10
C THR A 302 10.56 -24.77 2.56
N GLU A 303 10.42 -25.82 3.38
CA GLU A 303 9.76 -27.09 3.04
C GLU A 303 8.27 -27.10 3.41
N ALA A 304 7.78 -26.07 4.12
CA ALA A 304 6.39 -26.00 4.56
C ALA A 304 5.44 -25.98 3.34
N PRO A 305 4.37 -26.80 3.35
CA PRO A 305 3.41 -26.80 2.26
C PRO A 305 2.68 -25.45 2.18
N MET A 306 2.37 -25.02 0.96
CA MET A 306 1.49 -23.86 0.76
C MET A 306 0.08 -24.22 1.24
N PRO A 307 -0.59 -23.34 2.03
CA PRO A 307 -1.93 -23.61 2.53
C PRO A 307 -2.95 -23.86 1.41
N PRO A 308 -3.91 -24.79 1.59
CA PRO A 308 -4.99 -25.00 0.63
C PRO A 308 -5.96 -23.80 0.63
N ASP A 309 -6.72 -23.61 -0.46
CA ASP A 309 -7.55 -22.41 -0.64
C ASP A 309 -8.54 -22.19 0.52
N GLU A 310 -9.11 -23.24 1.12
CA GLU A 310 -10.14 -23.12 2.16
C GLU A 310 -9.70 -22.30 3.37
N VAL A 311 -8.40 -22.36 3.72
CA VAL A 311 -7.84 -21.62 4.86
C VAL A 311 -7.15 -20.32 4.46
N ARG A 312 -7.10 -19.98 3.15
CA ARG A 312 -6.46 -18.75 2.70
C ARG A 312 -7.24 -17.50 3.12
N ILE A 313 -6.55 -16.47 3.55
CA ILE A 313 -7.12 -15.20 3.96
C ILE A 313 -7.28 -14.30 2.72
N ARG A 314 -8.53 -13.96 2.43
CA ARG A 314 -8.95 -13.15 1.28
C ARG A 314 -8.83 -11.67 1.60
N THR A 315 -9.33 -11.26 2.77
CA THR A 315 -9.16 -9.90 3.31
C THR A 315 -9.05 -9.95 4.83
N VAL A 316 -8.45 -8.89 5.39
CA VAL A 316 -8.44 -8.65 6.84
C VAL A 316 -8.86 -7.22 7.08
N ASP A 317 -9.98 -7.04 7.78
CA ASP A 317 -10.45 -5.73 8.20
C ASP A 317 -9.96 -5.45 9.63
N ILE A 318 -9.21 -4.38 9.78
CA ILE A 318 -8.64 -3.96 11.06
C ILE A 318 -9.54 -2.88 11.65
N SER A 319 -10.20 -3.19 12.76
CA SER A 319 -11.12 -2.26 13.44
C SER A 319 -10.38 -1.26 14.33
N ASP A 320 -10.99 -0.09 14.55
CA ASP A 320 -10.54 0.89 15.54
C ASP A 320 -10.87 0.46 16.97
N GLU A 321 -11.62 -0.63 17.17
CA GLU A 321 -11.98 -1.16 18.49
C GLU A 321 -10.77 -1.63 19.33
N THR A 322 -10.50 -0.83 20.37
CA THR A 322 -9.67 -0.95 21.60
C THR A 322 -9.97 -2.07 22.59
N GLU A 323 -9.05 -2.95 23.00
CA GLU A 323 -9.17 -3.60 24.33
C GLU A 323 -7.79 -3.76 25.00
N ILE A 324 -7.75 -3.66 26.33
CA ILE A 324 -6.58 -4.02 27.15
C ILE A 324 -7.02 -5.16 28.07
N ARG A 325 -6.32 -6.30 28.00
CA ARG A 325 -6.54 -7.43 28.92
C ARG A 325 -5.37 -7.56 29.86
N LYS A 326 -5.67 -7.90 31.12
CA LYS A 326 -4.67 -8.24 32.15
C LYS A 326 -4.67 -9.74 32.35
N ASP A 327 -3.49 -10.34 32.36
CA ASP A 327 -3.36 -11.73 32.78
C ASP A 327 -3.38 -11.86 34.32
N GLU A 328 -3.30 -13.10 34.81
CA GLU A 328 -3.27 -13.42 36.25
C GLU A 328 -2.10 -12.78 37.00
N ASN A 329 -1.03 -12.40 36.28
CA ASN A 329 0.16 -11.73 36.82
C ASN A 329 0.07 -10.21 36.71
N GLY A 330 -1.03 -9.66 36.19
CA GLY A 330 -1.25 -8.23 35.99
C GLY A 330 -0.57 -7.66 34.74
N LEU A 331 -0.01 -8.48 33.86
CA LEU A 331 0.60 -8.02 32.61
C LEU A 331 -0.48 -7.57 31.63
N GLU A 332 -0.39 -6.32 31.19
CA GLU A 332 -1.32 -5.73 30.24
C GLU A 332 -0.95 -6.09 28.79
N THR A 333 -1.91 -6.67 28.07
CA THR A 333 -1.83 -6.92 26.63
C THR A 333 -2.83 -6.03 25.89
N SER A 334 -2.34 -5.21 24.97
CA SER A 334 -3.19 -4.43 24.07
C SER A 334 -3.69 -5.32 22.95
N LEU A 335 -4.98 -5.21 22.64
CA LEU A 335 -5.66 -5.99 21.62
C LEU A 335 -6.28 -5.09 20.55
N ARG A 336 -6.30 -5.60 19.32
CA ARG A 336 -7.02 -5.01 18.19
C ARG A 336 -8.05 -6.00 17.70
N LYS A 337 -9.30 -5.56 17.56
CA LYS A 337 -10.30 -6.38 16.88
C LYS A 337 -10.00 -6.42 15.39
N VAL A 338 -9.94 -7.63 14.84
CA VAL A 338 -9.76 -7.89 13.41
C VAL A 338 -10.86 -8.81 12.92
N PHE A 339 -11.25 -8.65 11.67
CA PHE A 339 -12.14 -9.55 10.96
C PHE A 339 -11.37 -10.20 9.81
N ILE A 340 -11.21 -11.52 9.88
CA ILE A 340 -10.48 -12.31 8.90
C ILE A 340 -11.50 -12.99 7.99
N VAL A 341 -11.43 -12.71 6.70
CA VAL A 341 -12.30 -13.31 5.69
C VAL A 341 -11.57 -14.45 5.01
N LEU A 342 -12.17 -15.64 5.08
CA LEU A 342 -11.71 -16.83 4.36
C LEU A 342 -12.60 -16.99 3.12
N LYS A 343 -13.86 -17.33 3.22
CA LYS A 343 -14.67 -17.62 2.02
C LYS A 343 -15.90 -16.71 1.94
N PRO A 344 -15.85 -15.56 1.24
CA PRO A 344 -16.94 -14.57 1.20
C PRO A 344 -18.34 -15.15 0.89
N GLY A 345 -18.42 -16.23 0.10
CA GLY A 345 -19.66 -16.91 -0.28
C GLY A 345 -20.05 -18.13 0.56
N ALA A 346 -19.38 -18.41 1.68
CA ALA A 346 -19.76 -19.49 2.59
C ALA A 346 -20.73 -18.99 3.69
N ASP A 347 -21.50 -19.92 4.28
CA ASP A 347 -22.39 -19.62 5.43
C ASP A 347 -21.64 -18.93 6.60
N VAL A 348 -20.35 -19.23 6.75
CA VAL A 348 -19.43 -18.56 7.66
C VAL A 348 -18.28 -17.99 6.82
N PRO A 349 -18.34 -16.72 6.40
CA PRO A 349 -17.37 -16.18 5.46
C PRO A 349 -16.00 -15.89 6.07
N GLY A 350 -15.92 -15.90 7.40
CA GLY A 350 -14.74 -15.53 8.17
C GLY A 350 -15.03 -15.56 9.66
N PHE A 351 -14.13 -14.97 10.44
CA PHE A 351 -14.29 -14.85 11.89
C PHE A 351 -13.70 -13.54 12.41
N SER A 352 -14.25 -13.04 13.51
CA SER A 352 -13.67 -11.93 14.26
C SER A 352 -12.84 -12.46 15.41
N GLU A 353 -11.69 -11.82 15.67
CA GLU A 353 -10.88 -12.10 16.85
C GLU A 353 -10.21 -10.84 17.38
N TRP A 354 -9.66 -10.95 18.59
CA TRP A 354 -8.85 -9.92 19.21
C TRP A 354 -7.38 -10.27 19.05
N ALA A 355 -6.70 -9.64 18.09
CA ALA A 355 -5.28 -9.86 17.84
C ALA A 355 -4.41 -9.11 18.86
N SER A 356 -3.42 -9.79 19.43
CA SER A 356 -2.49 -9.20 20.39
C SER A 356 -1.49 -8.27 19.72
N ILE A 357 -1.39 -7.05 20.24
CA ILE A 357 -0.51 -5.98 19.76
C ILE A 357 0.56 -5.69 20.82
N GLY A 358 1.68 -6.41 20.73
CA GLY A 358 2.83 -6.24 21.63
C GLY A 358 3.73 -5.05 21.25
N PRO A 359 4.83 -4.81 21.98
CA PRO A 359 5.89 -3.90 21.55
C PRO A 359 6.35 -4.21 20.12
N TYR A 360 6.54 -3.18 19.29
CA TYR A 360 7.03 -3.37 17.92
C TYR A 360 8.46 -3.91 17.97
N PRO A 361 8.80 -4.99 17.23
CA PRO A 361 10.16 -5.52 17.24
C PRO A 361 11.17 -4.45 16.85
N GLY A 362 12.35 -4.51 17.48
CA GLY A 362 13.34 -3.45 17.39
C GLY A 362 13.76 -3.14 15.95
N THR A 363 14.01 -1.85 15.70
CA THR A 363 14.51 -1.27 14.44
C THR A 363 16.00 -1.50 14.20
N THR A 364 16.69 -2.16 15.12
CA THR A 364 18.13 -2.41 15.10
C THR A 364 18.39 -3.86 14.73
N PRO A 365 19.14 -4.14 13.64
CA PRO A 365 19.65 -5.47 13.41
C PRO A 365 20.53 -5.86 14.59
N LYS A 366 20.16 -6.91 15.32
CA LYS A 366 21.12 -7.60 16.17
C LYS A 366 22.03 -8.37 15.22
N TYR A 367 23.20 -7.78 14.94
CA TYR A 367 24.28 -8.40 14.18
C TYR A 367 24.75 -9.71 14.83
#